data_AF-A0AA96XRT0-F1
#
_entry.id   AF-A0AA96XRT0-F1
#
_cell.length_a   1.000
_cell.length_b   1.000
_cell.length_c   1.000
_cell.angle_alpha   90.00
_cell.angle_beta   90.00
_cell.angle_gamma   90.00
#
_symmetry.space_group_name_H-M   'P 1'
#
loop_
_entity.id
_entity.type
_entity.pdbx_description
1 polymer ?
#
loop_
_entity_poly.entity_id
_entity_poly.type
_entity_poly.pdbx_seq_one_letter_code
_entity_poly.pdbx_strand_id
1 'polypeptide(L)' 'MTVKVTERDDAHMSHEGIAAGIRIWDVHQQDLLVGMFHSETDAHNYKAELECQERQRSAEMTES' A
#
# COMPACT_ATOMS: atom_id res chain seq x y z
N MET A 1 -12.77 3.59 4.37
CA MET A 1 -11.68 2.79 4.96
C MET A 1 -10.35 3.51 4.72
N THR A 2 -9.35 3.44 5.62
CA THR A 2 -8.07 4.17 5.46
C THR A 2 -7.02 3.27 4.83
N VAL A 3 -6.43 3.71 3.72
CA VAL A 3 -5.32 3.04 3.03
C VAL A 3 -4.03 3.81 3.31
N LYS A 4 -2.96 3.11 3.68
CA LYS A 4 -1.64 3.66 3.98
C LYS A 4 -0.62 3.09 3.00
N VAL A 5 0.27 3.96 2.53
CA VAL A 5 1.42 3.55 1.73
C VAL A 5 2.64 3.71 2.61
N THR A 6 3.44 2.66 2.72
CA THR A 6 4.65 2.63 3.54
C THR A 6 5.82 2.14 2.71
N GLU A 7 6.93 2.87 2.73
CA GLU A 7 8.18 2.37 2.17
C GLU A 7 8.66 1.19 3.02
N ARG A 8 8.92 0.05 2.38
CA ARG A 8 9.57 -1.09 3.00
C ARG A 8 11.05 -0.76 3.11
N ASP A 9 11.37 -0.10 4.21
CA ASP A 9 12.74 0.20 4.59
C ASP A 9 13.38 -1.09 5.13
N ASP A 10 14.20 -1.73 4.30
CA ASP A 10 14.96 -2.94 4.66
C ASP A 10 16.07 -2.64 5.70
N ALA A 11 16.20 -1.38 6.16
CA ALA A 11 17.32 -0.95 7.01
C ALA A 11 17.31 -1.52 8.43
N HIS A 12 16.28 -2.27 8.82
CA HIS A 12 16.21 -2.91 10.14
C HIS A 12 16.72 -4.37 10.16
N MET A 13 17.12 -4.97 9.02
CA MET A 13 17.83 -6.25 9.00
C MET A 13 19.31 -6.05 8.64
N SER A 14 20.11 -5.83 9.69
CA SER A 14 21.52 -6.24 9.84
C SER A 14 22.44 -6.09 8.61
N HIS A 15 23.34 -5.09 8.66
CA HIS A 15 24.73 -4.94 8.14
C HIS A 15 25.30 -5.76 6.95
N GLU A 16 24.65 -6.79 6.41
CA GLU A 16 25.15 -7.69 5.36
C GLU A 16 24.16 -7.89 4.20
N GLY A 17 23.08 -7.10 4.15
CA GLY A 17 21.99 -7.22 3.18
C GLY A 17 21.83 -6.05 2.21
N ILE A 18 22.90 -5.30 1.88
CA ILE A 18 22.87 -4.30 0.78
C ILE A 18 22.87 -5.06 -0.56
N ALA A 19 21.85 -5.87 -0.84
CA ALA A 19 21.72 -6.61 -2.07
C ALA A 19 20.53 -6.05 -2.85
N ALA A 20 20.83 -5.07 -3.71
CA ALA A 20 19.92 -4.32 -4.57
C ALA A 20 19.04 -3.30 -3.83
N GLY A 21 19.40 -2.01 -3.94
CA GLY A 21 18.62 -0.87 -3.41
C GLY A 21 17.26 -0.67 -4.10
N ILE A 22 16.44 -1.71 -4.12
CA ILE A 22 15.08 -1.71 -4.66
C ILE A 22 14.18 -1.23 -3.53
N ARG A 23 13.62 -0.03 -3.70
CA ARG A 23 12.63 0.53 -2.78
C ARG A 23 11.29 -0.11 -3.08
N ILE A 24 10.80 -0.92 -2.15
CA ILE A 24 9.47 -1.51 -2.25
C ILE A 24 8.50 -0.62 -1.45
N TRP A 25 7.32 -0.40 -2.02
CA TRP A 25 6.24 0.38 -1.44
C TRP A 25 5.08 -0.55 -1.16
N ASP A 26 4.78 -0.70 0.12
CA ASP A 26 3.68 -1.51 0.60
C ASP A 26 2.42 -0.68 0.76
N VAL A 27 1.33 -1.19 0.19
CA VAL A 27 0.00 -0.61 0.35
C VAL A 27 -0.76 -1.45 1.36
N HIS A 28 -1.05 -0.84 2.52
CA HIS A 28 -1.80 -1.44 3.60
C HIS A 28 -3.20 -0.85 3.68
N GLN A 29 -4.24 -1.68 3.58
CA GLN A 29 -5.62 -1.31 3.84
C GLN A 29 -6.05 -1.90 5.18
N GLN A 30 -6.45 -1.06 6.13
CA GLN A 30 -6.92 -1.51 7.45
C GLN A 30 -5.96 -2.50 8.13
N ASP A 31 -4.65 -2.20 8.07
CA ASP A 31 -3.57 -3.05 8.62
C ASP A 31 -3.26 -4.32 7.80
N LEU A 32 -4.01 -4.60 6.73
CA LEU A 32 -3.74 -5.70 5.81
C LEU A 32 -2.94 -5.24 4.60
N LEU A 33 -1.84 -5.92 4.30
CA LEU A 33 -1.08 -5.70 3.07
C LEU A 33 -1.91 -6.15 1.85
N VAL A 34 -2.26 -5.21 0.98
CA VAL A 34 -3.09 -5.44 -0.22
C VAL A 34 -2.32 -5.27 -1.53
N GLY A 35 -1.13 -4.65 -1.49
CA GLY A 35 -0.28 -4.52 -2.67
C GLY A 35 1.18 -4.20 -2.33
N MET A 36 2.10 -4.62 -3.19
CA MET A 36 3.52 -4.28 -3.13
C MET A 36 3.93 -3.69 -4.49
N PHE A 37 4.62 -2.55 -4.48
CA PHE A 37 5.04 -1.84 -5.68
C PHE A 37 6.52 -1.48 -5.61
N HIS A 38 7.16 -1.33 -6.77
CA HIS A 38 8.58 -0.92 -6.84
C HIS A 38 8.74 0.60 -7.00
N SER A 39 7.61 1.33 -7.04
CA SER A 39 7.53 2.77 -7.30
C SER A 39 6.49 3.42 -6.38
N GLU A 40 6.81 4.58 -5.82
CA GLU A 40 5.90 5.37 -4.97
C GLU A 40 4.63 5.75 -5.75
N THR A 41 4.80 6.19 -7.00
CA THR A 41 3.70 6.62 -7.87
C THR A 41 2.67 5.51 -8.08
N ASP A 42 3.11 4.29 -8.37
CA ASP A 42 2.21 3.14 -8.56
C ASP A 42 1.47 2.80 -7.25
N ALA A 43 2.17 2.82 -6.11
CA ALA A 43 1.55 2.58 -4.80
C ALA A 43 0.49 3.64 -4.46
N HIS A 44 0.78 4.91 -4.73
CA HIS A 44 -0.16 6.01 -4.53
C HIS A 44 -1.35 5.94 -5.49
N ASN A 45 -1.12 5.55 -6.74
CA ASN A 45 -2.20 5.37 -7.71
C ASN A 45 -3.14 4.22 -7.28
N TYR A 46 -2.56 3.11 -6.83
CA TYR A 46 -3.33 1.99 -6.29
C TYR A 46 -4.10 2.34 -5.02
N LYS A 47 -3.50 3.13 -4.11
CA LYS A 47 -4.20 3.71 -2.95
C LYS A 47 -5.43 4.51 -3.37
N ALA A 48 -5.31 5.38 -4.38
CA ALA A 48 -6.41 6.21 -4.86
C ALA A 48 -7.54 5.37 -5.47
N GLU A 49 -7.18 4.31 -6.20
CA GLU A 49 -8.16 3.37 -6.77
C GLU A 49 -8.92 2.62 -5.68
N LEU A 50 -8.22 2.09 -4.67
CA LEU A 50 -8.84 1.46 -3.50
C LEU A 50 -9.76 2.43 -2.75
N GLU A 51 -9.32 3.66 -2.48
CA GLU A 51 -10.15 4.67 -1.83
C GLU A 51 -11.43 5.03 -2.63
N CYS A 52 -11.39 4.90 -3.95
CA CYS A 52 -12.54 5.10 -4.83
C CYS A 52 -13.50 3.90 -4.77
N GLN A 53 -12.98 2.67 -4.93
CA GLN A 53 -13.77 1.44 -4.84
C GLN A 53 -14.43 1.28 -3.48
N GLU A 54 -13.69 1.54 -2.40
CA GLU A 54 -14.22 1.49 -1.03
C GLU A 54 -15.35 2.50 -0.81
N ARG A 55 -15.25 3.70 -1.41
CA ARG A 55 -16.33 4.68 -1.38
C ARG A 55 -17.59 4.18 -2.08
N GLN A 56 -17.44 3.56 -3.25
CA GLN A 56 -18.57 2.97 -3.99
C GLN A 56 -19.20 1.83 -3.20
N ARG A 57 -18.39 0.94 -2.63
CA ARG A 57 -18.84 -0.21 -1.85
C ARG A 57 -19.55 0.18 -0.56
N SER A 58 -19.04 1.20 0.13
CA SER A 58 -19.65 1.75 1.34
C SER A 58 -21.00 2.43 1.05
N ALA A 59 -21.14 3.08 -0.12
CA ALA A 59 -22.41 3.65 -0.55
C ALA A 59 -23.44 2.55 -0.87
N GLU A 60 -23.04 1.53 -1.63
CA GLU A 60 -23.93 0.42 -2.00
C GLU A 60 -24.41 -0.41 -0.79
N MET A 61 -23.54 -0.62 0.22
CA MET A 61 -23.93 -1.32 1.45
C MET A 61 -24.82 -0.52 2.41
N THR A 62 -24.85 0.82 2.30
CA THR A 62 -25.67 1.67 3.19
C THR A 62 -27.13 1.75 2.71
N GLU A 63 -27.41 1.36 1.47
CA GLU A 63 -28.74 1.47 0.85
C GLU A 63 -29.51 0.12 0.76
N SER A 64 -29.01 -0.97 1.39
CA SER A 64 -29.68 -2.30 1.41
C SER A 64 -30.37 -2.62 2.73
#